data_AF-A0A7X7HPZ8-F1
#
_entry.id   AF-A0A7X7HPZ8-F1
#
_cell.length_a   1.000
_cell.length_b   1.000
_cell.length_c   1.000
_cell.angle_alpha   90.00
_cell.angle_beta   90.00
_cell.angle_gamma   90.00
#
_symmetry.space_group_name_H-M   'P 1'
#
loop_
_entity.id
_entity.type
_entity.pdbx_description
1 polymer ?
#
loop_
_entity_poly.entity_id
_entity_poly.type
_entity_poly.pdbx_seq_one_letter_code
_entity_poly.pdbx_strand_id
1 'polypeptide(L)'
;MGALEGIMEAQYQVLRENGHSPSEAFNETVEELTQSLIRLVDEKGMDWMYANCSATAQRGALDWKPRFREATLPVFRELYEKVSSGEECVRVLTSTGSPGYREELNAELAEMGSSELWRAGAAVRTLRPAEKK
;
A
#
# COMPACT_ATOMS: atom_id res chain seq x y z
N MET A 1 2.17 -7.40 2.40
CA MET A 1 1.85 -7.05 1.00
C MET A 1 0.41 -6.59 0.88
N GLY A 2 -0.59 -7.42 1.19
CA GLY A 2 -2.01 -7.02 1.09
C GLY A 2 -2.40 -5.74 1.84
N ALA A 3 -1.90 -5.51 3.05
CA ALA A 3 -2.17 -4.26 3.78
C ALA A 3 -1.60 -3.00 3.10
N LEU A 4 -0.48 -3.12 2.37
CA LEU A 4 0.11 -2.00 1.63
C LEU A 4 -0.76 -1.65 0.43
N GLU A 5 -1.05 -2.66 -0.40
CA GLU A 5 -1.89 -2.53 -1.58
C GLU A 5 -3.27 -1.98 -1.24
N GLY A 6 -3.99 -2.65 -0.33
CA GLY A 6 -5.37 -2.29 -0.01
C GLY A 6 -5.53 -0.91 0.63
N ILE A 7 -4.54 -0.44 1.41
CA ILE A 7 -4.57 0.93 1.95
C ILE A 7 -4.35 1.97 0.84
N MET A 8 -3.40 1.72 -0.06
CA MET A 8 -3.14 2.61 -1.20
C MET A 8 -4.36 2.67 -2.14
N GLU A 9 -4.94 1.52 -2.48
CA GLU A 9 -6.14 1.44 -3.31
C GLU A 9 -7.32 2.18 -2.68
N ALA A 10 -7.58 1.97 -1.38
CA ALA A 10 -8.66 2.64 -0.67
C ALA A 10 -8.50 4.17 -0.69
N GLN A 11 -7.30 4.68 -0.39
CA GLN A 11 -7.05 6.12 -0.43
C GLN A 11 -7.16 6.67 -1.87
N TYR A 12 -6.57 5.98 -2.85
CA TYR A 12 -6.63 6.37 -4.26
C TYR A 12 -8.08 6.43 -4.74
N GLN A 13 -8.89 5.41 -4.47
CA GLN A 13 -10.30 5.37 -4.82
C GLN A 13 -11.05 6.59 -4.27
N VAL A 14 -10.89 6.89 -2.97
CA VAL A 14 -11.57 8.05 -2.36
C VAL A 14 -11.13 9.36 -3.02
N LEU A 15 -9.85 9.54 -3.33
CA LEU A 15 -9.39 10.74 -4.05
C LEU A 15 -10.01 10.83 -5.45
N ARG A 16 -10.10 9.71 -6.17
CA ARG A 16 -10.72 9.67 -7.51
C ARG A 16 -12.21 9.96 -7.47
N GLU A 17 -12.93 9.42 -6.49
CA GLU A 17 -14.36 9.71 -6.25
C GLU A 17 -14.61 11.19 -5.92
N ASN A 18 -13.63 11.88 -5.35
CA ASN A 18 -13.68 13.31 -5.04
C ASN A 18 -13.08 14.21 -6.14
N GLY A 19 -12.83 13.67 -7.33
CA GLY A 19 -12.51 14.46 -8.52
C GLY A 19 -11.02 14.76 -8.76
N HIS A 20 -10.11 14.21 -7.95
CA HIS A 20 -8.67 14.32 -8.20
C HIS A 20 -8.30 13.58 -9.49
N SER A 21 -7.39 14.09 -10.31
CA SER A 21 -6.91 13.35 -11.48
C SER A 21 -6.16 12.05 -11.08
N PRO A 22 -6.01 11.06 -11.98
CA PRO A 22 -5.21 9.87 -11.71
C PRO A 22 -3.78 10.17 -11.25
N SER A 23 -3.13 11.16 -11.86
CA SER A 23 -1.77 11.57 -11.46
C SER A 23 -1.72 12.22 -10.10
N GLU A 24 -2.67 13.09 -9.75
CA GLU A 24 -2.72 13.71 -8.42
C GLU A 24 -3.01 12.66 -7.35
N ALA A 25 -4.01 11.81 -7.57
CA ALA A 25 -4.34 10.73 -6.64
C ALA A 25 -3.16 9.76 -6.46
N PHE A 26 -2.44 9.39 -7.53
CA PHE A 26 -1.26 8.55 -7.41
C PHE A 26 -0.11 9.23 -6.65
N ASN A 27 0.12 10.52 -6.91
CA ASN A 27 1.18 11.27 -6.24
C ASN A 27 0.91 11.40 -4.73
N GLU A 28 -0.32 11.78 -4.34
CA GLU A 28 -0.74 11.98 -2.94
C GLU A 28 -0.95 10.68 -2.15
N THR A 29 -0.80 9.51 -2.81
CA THR A 29 -0.89 8.19 -2.18
C THR A 29 0.42 7.43 -2.27
N VAL A 30 0.72 6.86 -3.45
CA VAL A 30 1.80 5.90 -3.65
C VAL A 30 3.16 6.58 -3.74
N GLU A 31 3.29 7.69 -4.48
CA GLU A 31 4.59 8.40 -4.55
C GLU A 31 4.95 9.04 -3.22
N GLU A 32 4.01 9.71 -2.57
CA GLU A 32 4.26 10.34 -1.27
C GLU A 32 4.74 9.30 -0.24
N LEU A 33 4.10 8.12 -0.17
CA LEU A 33 4.59 7.07 0.71
C LEU A 33 5.98 6.56 0.28
N THR A 34 6.15 6.19 -1.00
CA THR A 34 7.31 5.40 -1.44
C THR A 34 8.57 6.22 -1.72
N GLN A 35 8.44 7.51 -2.06
CA GLN A 35 9.57 8.39 -2.35
C GLN A 35 9.84 9.42 -1.26
N SER A 36 8.89 9.67 -0.37
CA SER A 36 8.99 10.65 0.72
C SER A 36 8.97 9.94 2.08
N LEU A 37 7.79 9.49 2.53
CA LEU A 37 7.55 9.19 3.94
C LEU A 37 8.29 7.94 4.43
N ILE A 38 8.25 6.84 3.67
CA ILE A 38 8.86 5.58 4.09
C ILE A 38 10.39 5.70 4.20
N ARG A 39 11.01 6.61 3.44
CA ARG A 39 12.46 6.86 3.50
C ARG A 39 12.85 7.55 4.81
N LEU A 40 12.03 8.48 5.30
CA LEU A 40 12.24 9.10 6.61
C LEU A 40 12.11 8.07 7.74
N VAL A 41 11.14 7.16 7.61
CA VAL A 41 10.95 6.06 8.57
C VAL A 41 12.12 5.08 8.54
N ASP A 42 12.61 4.72 7.35
CA ASP A 42 13.79 3.86 7.19
C ASP A 42 15.05 4.49 7.78
N GLU A 43 15.24 5.80 7.58
CA GLU A 43 16.42 6.52 8.08
C GLU A 43 16.48 6.51 9.62
N LYS A 44 15.38 6.86 10.30
CA LYS A 44 15.39 7.17 11.75
C LYS A 44 14.10 6.86 12.51
N GLY A 45 13.15 6.17 11.89
CA GLY A 45 11.90 5.74 12.53
C GLY A 45 10.75 6.74 12.42
N MET A 46 9.63 6.36 13.04
CA MET A 46 8.34 7.07 12.88
C MET A 46 8.32 8.45 13.54
N ASP A 47 8.94 8.61 14.70
CA ASP A 47 9.03 9.90 15.39
C ASP A 47 9.84 10.91 14.56
N TRP A 48 10.91 10.46 13.90
CA TRP A 48 11.65 11.29 12.94
C TRP A 48 10.79 11.72 11.75
N MET A 49 10.05 10.80 11.14
CA MET A 49 9.12 11.14 10.06
C MET A 49 8.13 12.23 10.51
N TYR A 50 7.49 12.08 11.67
CA TYR A 50 6.54 13.08 12.18
C TYR A 50 7.22 14.43 12.41
N ALA A 51 8.39 14.46 13.05
CA ALA A 51 9.12 15.69 13.33
C ALA A 51 9.56 16.45 12.05
N ASN A 52 9.72 15.75 10.93
CA ASN A 52 10.09 16.32 9.64
C ASN A 52 8.89 16.63 8.72
N CYS A 53 7.66 16.36 9.16
CA CYS A 53 6.44 16.76 8.46
C CYS A 53 5.90 18.11 8.97
N SER A 54 5.00 18.74 8.22
CA SER A 54 4.34 19.99 8.64
C SER A 54 3.46 19.80 9.88
N ALA A 55 3.16 20.87 10.61
CA ALA A 55 2.27 20.83 11.77
C ALA A 55 0.88 20.25 11.44
N THR A 56 0.35 20.56 10.25
CA THR A 56 -0.93 20.01 9.76
C THR A 56 -0.85 18.50 9.56
N ALA A 57 0.20 18.01 8.92
CA ALA A 57 0.40 16.57 8.69
C ALA A 57 0.61 15.81 10.01
N GLN A 58 1.41 16.35 10.93
CA GLN A 58 1.62 15.79 12.25
C GLN A 58 0.30 15.64 13.01
N ARG A 59 -0.49 16.73 13.08
CA ARG A 59 -1.76 16.73 13.81
C ARG A 59 -2.77 15.76 13.19
N GLY A 60 -2.91 15.77 11.87
CA GLY A 60 -3.79 14.86 11.15
C GLY A 60 -3.40 13.39 11.36
N ALA A 61 -2.11 13.06 11.23
CA ALA A 61 -1.63 11.70 11.42
C ALA A 61 -1.86 11.20 12.86
N LEU A 62 -1.61 12.03 13.88
CA LEU A 62 -1.87 11.67 15.28
C LEU A 62 -3.36 11.42 15.56
N ASP A 63 -4.25 12.19 14.93
CA ASP A 63 -5.70 12.08 15.14
C ASP A 63 -6.32 10.88 14.45
N TRP A 64 -5.84 10.54 13.26
CA TRP A 64 -6.37 9.42 12.48
C TRP A 64 -5.71 8.09 12.80
N LYS A 65 -4.47 8.08 13.31
CA LYS A 65 -3.73 6.86 13.67
C LYS A 65 -4.55 5.87 14.54
N PRO A 66 -5.26 6.29 15.61
CA PRO A 66 -6.05 5.37 16.41
C PRO A 66 -7.15 4.65 15.61
N ARG A 67 -7.80 5.35 14.68
CA ARG A 67 -8.86 4.80 13.82
C ARG A 67 -8.30 3.76 12.83
N PHE A 68 -7.19 4.08 12.17
CA PHE A 68 -6.52 3.11 11.29
C PHE A 68 -6.06 1.87 12.06
N ARG A 69 -5.53 2.05 13.28
CA ARG A 69 -5.15 0.92 14.13
C ARG A 69 -6.36 0.08 14.55
N GLU A 70 -7.46 0.71 14.92
CA GLU A 70 -8.68 0.00 15.30
C GLU A 70 -9.27 -0.81 14.14
N ALA A 71 -9.28 -0.24 12.93
CA ALA A 71 -9.75 -0.94 11.73
C ALA A 71 -8.87 -2.14 11.34
N THR A 72 -7.55 -2.02 11.51
CA THR A 72 -6.59 -3.04 11.04
C THR A 72 -6.26 -4.10 12.08
N LEU A 73 -6.37 -3.80 13.38
CA LEU A 73 -6.00 -4.74 14.45
C LEU A 73 -6.78 -6.07 14.41
N PRO A 74 -8.10 -6.11 14.17
CA PRO A 74 -8.84 -7.37 14.03
C PRO A 74 -8.32 -8.22 12.86
N VAL A 75 -8.03 -7.59 11.72
CA VAL A 75 -7.49 -8.27 10.53
C VAL A 75 -6.13 -8.91 10.83
N PHE A 76 -5.26 -8.20 11.54
CA PHE A 76 -3.96 -8.76 11.95
C PHE A 76 -4.08 -9.89 12.98
N ARG A 77 -5.08 -9.86 13.86
CA ARG A 77 -5.34 -10.95 14.80
C ARG A 77 -5.79 -12.21 14.06
N GLU A 78 -6.75 -12.08 13.15
CA GLU A 78 -7.19 -13.21 12.31
C GLU A 78 -6.04 -13.78 11.49
N LEU A 79 -5.25 -12.91 10.83
CA LEU A 79 -4.09 -13.35 10.05
C LEU A 79 -3.09 -14.11 10.93
N TYR A 80 -2.80 -13.62 12.14
CA TYR A 80 -1.91 -14.31 13.07
C TYR A 80 -2.46 -15.69 13.48
N GLU A 81 -3.75 -15.79 13.77
CA GLU A 81 -4.41 -17.05 14.13
C GLU A 81 -4.32 -18.07 12.98
N LYS A 82 -4.60 -17.67 11.73
CA LYS A 82 -4.51 -18.56 10.57
C LYS A 82 -3.07 -19.01 10.26
N VAL A 83 -2.09 -18.13 10.46
CA VAL A 83 -0.67 -18.49 10.29
C VAL A 83 -0.22 -19.43 11.39
N SER A 84 -0.49 -19.09 12.65
CA SER A 84 -0.03 -19.87 13.82
C SER A 84 -0.70 -21.24 13.93
N SER A 85 -1.94 -21.38 13.46
CA SER A 85 -2.66 -22.67 13.39
C SER A 85 -2.18 -23.57 12.24
N GLY A 86 -1.44 -23.03 11.27
CA GLY A 86 -1.02 -23.73 10.06
C GLY A 86 -2.06 -23.72 8.93
N GLU A 87 -3.21 -23.10 9.11
CA GLU A 87 -4.25 -22.97 8.08
C GLU A 87 -3.72 -22.28 6.81
N GLU A 88 -2.97 -21.18 6.97
CA GLU A 88 -2.34 -20.50 5.82
C GLU A 88 -1.34 -21.39 5.09
N CYS A 89 -0.58 -22.23 5.81
CA CYS A 89 0.37 -23.15 5.18
C CYS A 89 -0.35 -24.18 4.30
N VAL A 90 -1.44 -24.77 4.81
CA VAL A 90 -2.28 -25.70 4.03
C VAL A 90 -2.88 -25.00 2.82
N ARG A 91 -3.39 -23.77 2.98
CA ARG A 91 -3.97 -22.97 1.90
C ARG A 91 -2.94 -22.66 0.81
N VAL A 92 -1.73 -22.24 1.19
CA VAL A 92 -0.62 -21.95 0.27
C VAL A 92 -0.23 -23.20 -0.49
N LEU A 93 0.08 -24.31 0.19
CA LEU A 93 0.50 -25.56 -0.46
C LEU A 93 -0.56 -26.09 -1.43
N THR A 94 -1.83 -25.99 -1.04
CA THR A 94 -2.97 -26.39 -1.89
C THR A 94 -3.09 -25.51 -3.12
N SER A 95 -2.91 -24.20 -2.97
CA SER A 95 -2.95 -23.26 -4.10
C SER A 95 -1.75 -23.46 -5.03
N THR A 96 -0.54 -23.37 -4.49
CA THR A 96 0.71 -23.37 -5.27
C THR A 96 1.01 -24.72 -5.90
N GLY A 97 0.41 -25.80 -5.38
CA GLY A 97 0.50 -27.15 -5.93
C GLY A 97 -0.54 -27.44 -7.02
N SER A 98 -1.48 -26.54 -7.30
CA SER A 98 -2.47 -26.76 -8.35
C SER A 98 -1.82 -26.68 -9.75
N PRO A 99 -2.25 -27.49 -10.73
CA PRO A 99 -1.68 -27.45 -12.08
C PRO A 99 -1.84 -26.11 -12.80
N GLY A 100 -2.82 -25.29 -12.42
CA GLY A 100 -3.13 -23.99 -13.04
C GLY A 100 -2.70 -22.78 -12.22
N TYR A 101 -1.96 -22.98 -11.12
CA TYR A 101 -1.62 -21.90 -10.20
C TYR A 101 -0.92 -20.72 -10.87
N ARG A 102 -0.04 -21.00 -11.84
CA ARG A 102 0.74 -19.96 -12.51
C ARG A 102 -0.17 -19.10 -13.39
N GLU A 103 -1.09 -19.71 -14.11
CA GLU A 103 -2.06 -19.02 -14.96
C GLU A 103 -3.01 -18.17 -14.10
N GLU A 104 -3.52 -18.72 -13.01
CA GLU A 104 -4.40 -18.03 -12.05
C GLU A 104 -3.68 -16.82 -11.42
N LEU A 105 -2.46 -17.03 -10.89
CA LEU A 105 -1.66 -15.96 -10.31
C LEU A 105 -1.35 -14.86 -11.32
N ASN A 106 -1.01 -15.22 -12.55
CA ASN A 106 -0.74 -14.24 -13.61
C ASN A 106 -2.00 -13.42 -13.95
N ALA A 107 -3.19 -14.03 -13.91
CA ALA A 107 -4.43 -13.31 -14.13
C ALA A 107 -4.69 -12.28 -13.02
N GLU A 108 -4.52 -12.67 -11.75
CA GLU A 108 -4.64 -11.75 -10.60
C GLU A 108 -3.63 -10.60 -10.67
N LEU A 109 -2.36 -10.90 -10.96
CA LEU A 109 -1.32 -9.89 -11.10
C LEU A 109 -1.54 -8.96 -12.30
N ALA A 110 -2.07 -9.50 -13.41
CA ALA A 110 -2.41 -8.72 -14.59
C ALA A 110 -3.59 -7.79 -14.32
N GLU A 111 -4.61 -8.26 -13.60
CA GLU A 111 -5.75 -7.44 -13.16
C GLU A 111 -5.24 -6.25 -12.34
N MET A 112 -4.48 -6.52 -11.26
CA MET A 112 -3.87 -5.48 -10.42
C MET A 112 -3.02 -4.52 -11.26
N GLY A 113 -2.08 -5.04 -12.06
CA GLY A 113 -1.17 -4.22 -12.89
C GLY A 113 -1.89 -3.38 -13.96
N SER A 114 -3.08 -3.79 -14.40
CA SER A 114 -3.89 -3.08 -15.39
C SER A 114 -4.82 -2.01 -14.79
N SER A 115 -4.95 -1.97 -13.45
CA SER A 115 -5.75 -0.98 -12.73
C SER A 115 -5.36 0.46 -13.10
N GLU A 116 -6.30 1.39 -12.93
CA GLU A 116 -6.03 2.82 -13.17
C GLU A 116 -4.89 3.32 -12.29
N LEU A 117 -4.85 2.90 -11.01
CA LEU A 117 -3.79 3.22 -10.05
C LEU A 117 -2.41 2.86 -10.59
N TRP A 118 -2.20 1.60 -11.00
CA TRP A 118 -0.88 1.14 -11.43
C TRP A 118 -0.47 1.62 -12.83
N ARG A 119 -1.45 1.90 -13.72
CA ARG A 119 -1.19 2.59 -14.99
C ARG A 119 -0.77 4.05 -14.78
N ALA A 120 -1.45 4.77 -13.88
CA ALA A 120 -1.05 6.13 -13.50
C ALA A 120 0.36 6.12 -12.92
N GLY A 121 0.67 5.16 -12.04
CA GLY A 121 2.00 5.00 -11.49
C GLY A 121 3.08 4.69 -12.52
N ALA A 122 2.78 3.88 -13.53
CA ALA A 122 3.73 3.63 -14.62
C ALA A 122 4.08 4.94 -15.36
N ALA A 123 3.10 5.79 -15.63
CA ALA A 123 3.33 7.09 -16.26
C ALA A 123 4.07 8.07 -15.33
N VAL A 124 3.71 8.14 -14.05
CA VAL A 124 4.39 9.03 -13.08
C VAL A 124 5.86 8.63 -12.90
N ARG A 125 6.17 7.33 -12.84
CA ARG A 125 7.55 6.84 -12.71
C ARG A 125 8.47 7.23 -13.86
N THR A 126 7.96 7.38 -15.09
CA THR A 126 8.79 7.83 -16.23
C THR A 126 9.13 9.32 -16.18
N LEU A 127 8.40 10.10 -15.38
CA LEU A 127 8.63 11.54 -15.19
C LEU A 127 9.57 11.84 -14.01
N ARG A 128 9.98 10.83 -13.25
CA ARG A 128 10.90 11.02 -12.12
C ARG A 128 12.22 11.63 -12.61
N PRO A 129 12.79 12.60 -11.87
CA PRO A 129 14.13 13.08 -12.17
C PRO A 129 15.10 11.90 -12.19
N ALA A 130 15.99 11.85 -13.17
CA ALA A 130 17.08 10.88 -13.15
C ALA A 130 17.88 11.05 -11.86
N GLU A 131 18.06 9.98 -11.09
CA GLU A 131 18.90 10.02 -9.90
C GLU A 131 20.28 10.55 -10.29
N LYS A 132 20.75 11.59 -9.60
CA LYS A 132 22.18 11.89 -9.59
C LYS A 132 22.86 10.73 -8.87
N LYS A 133 23.40 9.79 -9.65
CA LYS A 133 24.32 8.76 -9.16
C LYS A 133 25.49 9.39 -8.43
#